data_AF-A0A9X4IGU9-F1
#
_entry.id   AF-A0A9X4IGU9-F1
#
_cell.length_a   1.000
_cell.length_b   1.000
_cell.length_c   1.000
_cell.angle_alpha   90.00
_cell.angle_beta   90.00
_cell.angle_gamma   90.00
#
_symmetry.space_group_name_H-M   'P 1'
#
loop_
_entity.id
_entity.type
_entity.pdbx_description
1 polymer ?
#
loop_
_entity_poly.entity_id
_entity_poly.type
_entity_poly.pdbx_seq_one_letter_code
_entity_poly.pdbx_strand_id
1 'polypeptide(L)'
;MFGGQELATERVTTLMTPSEKANLEAKAQKVGVSVGEFVRRSVDAFDPEEATLLTQLAALATELDRSNRDASDALDKALADIELTRRQLRGGAGA
;
A
#
# COMPACT_ATOMS: atom_id res chain seq x y z
N MET A 1 18.77 -11.55 -35.40
CA MET A 1 19.69 -10.86 -34.48
C MET A 1 19.34 -11.31 -33.08
N PHE A 2 20.16 -12.16 -32.46
CA PHE A 2 20.05 -12.39 -31.03
C PHE A 2 20.63 -11.15 -30.36
N GLY A 3 19.77 -10.31 -29.78
CA GLY A 3 20.22 -9.17 -28.99
C GLY A 3 21.10 -9.72 -27.87
N GLY A 4 22.40 -9.44 -27.95
CA GLY A 4 23.32 -9.83 -26.89
C GLY A 4 22.92 -9.10 -25.63
N GLN A 5 22.38 -9.82 -24.64
CA GLN A 5 22.24 -9.26 -23.31
C GLN A 5 23.66 -8.96 -22.79
N GLU A 6 23.91 -7.71 -22.47
CA GLU A 6 25.16 -7.28 -21.87
C GLU A 6 25.33 -8.00 -20.52
N LEU A 7 26.48 -8.66 -20.34
CA LEU A 7 26.80 -9.32 -19.09
C LEU A 7 27.29 -8.26 -18.09
N ALA A 8 26.71 -8.23 -16.90
CA ALA A 8 27.16 -7.34 -15.83
C ALA A 8 28.52 -7.80 -15.27
N THR A 9 29.61 -7.28 -15.84
CA THR A 9 31.00 -7.61 -15.49
C THR A 9 31.66 -6.58 -14.58
N GLU A 10 31.17 -5.35 -14.59
CA GLU A 10 31.74 -4.24 -13.81
C GLU A 10 31.46 -4.35 -12.32
N ARG A 11 32.43 -3.94 -11.50
CA ARG A 11 32.36 -4.02 -10.04
C ARG A 11 32.07 -2.65 -9.43
N VAL A 12 31.04 -2.59 -8.59
CA VAL A 12 30.76 -1.43 -7.74
C VAL A 12 31.20 -1.74 -6.31
N THR A 13 32.04 -0.87 -5.74
CA THR A 13 32.45 -0.98 -4.33
C THR A 13 31.87 0.19 -3.54
N THR A 14 31.11 -0.11 -2.51
CA THR A 14 30.43 0.90 -1.68
C THR A 14 30.81 0.69 -0.22
N LEU A 15 31.16 1.77 0.48
CA LEU A 15 31.37 1.74 1.92
C LEU A 15 30.02 1.76 2.62
N MET A 16 29.84 0.84 3.57
CA MET A 16 28.62 0.69 4.37
C MET A 16 29.03 0.46 5.82
N THR A 17 28.18 0.86 6.75
CA THR A 17 28.31 0.41 8.13
C THR A 17 28.07 -1.10 8.24
N PRO A 18 28.55 -1.76 9.30
CA PRO A 18 28.30 -3.20 9.50
C PRO A 18 26.82 -3.57 9.52
N SER A 19 25.98 -2.72 10.13
CA SER A 19 24.53 -2.92 10.22
C SER A 19 23.83 -2.77 8.86
N GLU A 20 24.21 -1.78 8.06
CA GLU A 20 23.65 -1.61 6.71
C GLU A 20 23.99 -2.80 5.82
N LYS A 21 25.24 -3.29 5.87
CA LYS A 21 25.66 -4.47 5.12
C LYS A 21 24.87 -5.71 5.53
N ALA A 22 24.72 -5.95 6.83
CA ALA A 22 23.94 -7.09 7.34
C ALA A 22 22.47 -7.02 6.90
N ASN A 23 21.87 -5.81 6.90
CA ASN A 23 20.51 -5.61 6.41
C ASN A 23 20.38 -5.89 4.91
N LEU A 24 21.34 -5.46 4.10
CA LEU A 24 21.37 -5.74 2.66
C LEU A 24 21.45 -7.25 2.39
N GLU A 25 22.32 -7.96 3.10
CA GLU A 25 22.47 -9.42 3.00
C GLU A 25 21.18 -10.14 3.40
N ALA A 26 20.54 -9.74 4.50
CA ALA A 26 19.28 -10.30 4.95
C ALA A 26 18.14 -10.09 3.92
N LYS A 27 18.06 -8.90 3.30
CA LYS A 27 17.08 -8.63 2.24
C LYS A 27 17.28 -9.51 1.02
N ALA A 28 18.53 -9.63 0.54
CA ALA A 28 18.86 -10.48 -0.60
C ALA A 28 18.56 -11.96 -0.31
N GLN A 29 18.89 -12.44 0.90
CA GLN A 29 18.58 -13.80 1.35
C GLN A 29 17.07 -14.06 1.39
N LYS A 30 16.27 -13.11 1.88
CA LYS A 30 14.81 -13.24 1.98
C LYS A 30 14.14 -13.48 0.63
N VAL A 31 14.68 -12.91 -0.45
CA VAL A 31 14.17 -13.10 -1.82
C VAL A 31 14.97 -14.13 -2.63
N GLY A 32 15.93 -14.82 -2.01
CA GLY A 32 16.65 -15.94 -2.61
C GLY A 32 17.62 -15.56 -3.75
N VAL A 33 18.15 -14.34 -3.76
CA VAL A 33 19.13 -13.89 -4.78
C VAL A 33 20.45 -13.45 -4.15
N SER A 34 21.50 -13.30 -4.97
CA SER A 34 22.76 -12.72 -4.51
C SER A 34 22.60 -11.23 -4.18
N VAL A 35 23.48 -10.70 -3.32
CA VAL A 35 23.48 -9.27 -2.98
C VAL A 35 23.62 -8.39 -4.22
N GLY A 36 24.51 -8.75 -5.15
CA GLY A 36 24.69 -7.98 -6.39
C GLY A 36 23.44 -7.98 -7.27
N GLU A 37 22.75 -9.11 -7.39
CA GLU A 37 21.48 -9.20 -8.13
C GLU A 37 20.37 -8.42 -7.44
N PHE A 38 20.30 -8.48 -6.11
CA PHE A 38 19.35 -7.68 -5.33
C PHE A 38 19.56 -6.19 -5.57
N VAL A 39 20.82 -5.73 -5.55
CA VAL A 39 21.17 -4.32 -5.82
C VAL A 39 20.82 -3.93 -7.25
N ARG A 40 21.14 -4.75 -8.27
CA ARG A 40 20.77 -4.47 -9.67
C ARG A 40 19.28 -4.25 -9.83
N ARG A 41 18.46 -5.20 -9.37
CA ARG A 41 17.01 -5.08 -9.43
C ARG A 41 16.49 -3.87 -8.66
N SER A 42 17.10 -3.57 -7.51
CA SER A 42 16.73 -2.41 -6.71
C SER A 42 17.03 -1.10 -7.45
N VAL A 43 18.15 -1.01 -8.16
CA VAL A 43 18.51 0.17 -8.97
C VAL A 43 17.59 0.30 -10.18
N ASP A 44 17.34 -0.80 -10.90
CA ASP A 44 16.46 -0.81 -12.07
C ASP A 44 15.01 -0.44 -11.71
N ALA A 45 14.56 -0.83 -10.51
CA ALA A 45 13.23 -0.53 -9.99
C ALA A 45 13.17 0.76 -9.15
N PHE A 46 14.29 1.45 -8.94
CA PHE A 46 14.29 2.66 -8.12
C PHE A 46 13.70 3.83 -8.89
N ASP A 47 12.43 4.11 -8.63
CA ASP A 47 11.75 5.33 -9.08
C ASP A 47 11.39 6.22 -7.88
N PRO A 48 12.05 7.39 -7.71
CA PRO A 48 11.74 8.33 -6.64
C PRO A 48 10.30 8.86 -6.67
N GLU A 49 9.70 8.98 -7.85
CA GLU A 49 8.33 9.46 -8.00
C GLU A 49 7.34 8.37 -7.56
N GLU A 50 7.64 7.11 -7.85
CA GLU A 50 6.84 5.96 -7.42
C GLU A 50 6.74 5.87 -5.89
N ALA A 51 7.83 6.12 -5.16
CA ALA A 51 7.81 6.16 -3.69
C ALA A 51 6.86 7.25 -3.14
N THR A 52 6.81 8.40 -3.83
CA THR A 52 5.88 9.49 -3.50
C THR A 52 4.44 9.09 -3.81
N LEU A 53 4.19 8.47 -4.96
CA LEU A 53 2.87 7.97 -5.37
C LEU A 53 2.34 6.90 -4.42
N LEU A 54 3.18 5.95 -3.98
CA LEU A 54 2.80 4.92 -3.02
C LEU A 54 2.37 5.54 -1.67
N THR A 55 3.05 6.59 -1.23
CA THR A 55 2.70 7.32 -0.01
C THR A 55 1.34 8.01 -0.17
N GLN A 56 1.11 8.67 -1.30
CA GLN A 56 -0.18 9.31 -1.60
C GLN A 56 -1.32 8.30 -1.71
N LEU A 57 -1.07 7.15 -2.34
CA LEU A 57 -2.04 6.06 -2.45
C LEU A 57 -2.44 5.50 -1.09
N ALA A 58 -1.48 5.34 -0.17
CA ALA A 58 -1.78 4.87 1.19
C ALA A 58 -2.68 5.86 1.95
N ALA A 59 -2.45 7.16 1.77
CA ALA A 59 -3.30 8.21 2.33
C ALA A 59 -4.72 8.17 1.75
N LEU A 60 -4.85 8.01 0.43
CA LEU A 60 -6.15 7.86 -0.24
C LEU A 60 -6.92 6.62 0.23
N ALA A 61 -6.24 5.48 0.38
CA ALA A 61 -6.86 4.26 0.88
C ALA A 61 -7.41 4.44 2.30
N THR A 62 -6.66 5.15 3.15
CA THR A 62 -7.10 5.49 4.52
C THR A 62 -8.32 6.41 4.52
N GLU A 63 -8.33 7.42 3.65
CA GLU A 63 -9.47 8.34 3.51
C GLU A 63 -10.72 7.62 2.98
N LEU A 64 -10.54 6.73 2.01
CA LEU A 64 -11.62 5.94 1.44
C LEU A 64 -12.28 5.02 2.48
N ASP A 65 -11.49 4.34 3.31
CA ASP A 65 -12.00 3.51 4.40
C ASP A 65 -12.83 4.34 5.38
N ARG A 66 -12.31 5.51 5.78
CA ARG A 66 -13.04 6.43 6.65
C ARG A 66 -14.36 6.88 6.03
N SER A 67 -14.33 7.34 4.78
CA SER A 67 -15.51 7.79 4.06
C SER A 67 -16.57 6.70 3.94
N ASN A 68 -16.17 5.45 3.68
CA ASN A 68 -17.10 4.32 3.61
C ASN A 68 -17.75 4.01 4.96
N ARG A 69 -16.98 4.12 6.05
CA ARG A 69 -17.52 3.94 7.42
C ARG A 69 -18.51 5.04 7.76
N ASP A 70 -18.15 6.29 7.50
CA ASP A 70 -19.03 7.43 7.74
C ASP A 70 -20.34 7.33 6.94
N ALA A 71 -20.24 6.91 5.68
CA ALA A 71 -21.41 6.66 4.83
C ALA A 71 -22.29 5.53 5.36
N SER A 72 -21.69 4.43 5.82
CA SER A 72 -22.43 3.30 6.42
C SER A 72 -23.15 3.73 7.69
N ASP A 73 -22.48 4.45 8.59
CA ASP A 73 -23.07 4.97 9.82
C ASP A 73 -24.21 5.95 9.54
N ALA A 74 -24.10 6.76 8.49
CA ALA A 74 -25.15 7.68 8.08
C ALA A 74 -26.39 6.92 7.54
N LEU A 75 -26.18 5.85 6.77
CA LEU A 75 -27.26 5.00 6.28
C LEU A 75 -27.98 4.28 7.43
N ASP A 76 -27.23 3.75 8.40
CA ASP A 76 -27.80 3.07 9.57
C ASP A 76 -28.66 4.02 10.41
N LYS A 77 -28.20 5.27 10.62
CA LYS A 77 -28.99 6.32 11.29
C LYS A 77 -30.27 6.63 10.53
N ALA A 78 -30.17 6.83 9.21
CA ALA A 78 -31.34 7.13 8.39
C ALA A 78 -32.37 6.00 8.42
N LEU A 79 -31.93 4.74 8.38
CA LEU A 79 -32.81 3.58 8.50
C LEU A 79 -33.49 3.51 9.87
N ALA A 80 -32.76 3.81 10.96
CA ALA A 80 -33.33 3.86 12.30
C ALA A 80 -34.41 4.96 12.44
N ASP A 81 -34.16 6.15 11.89
CA ASP A 81 -35.11 7.27 11.90
C ASP A 81 -36.38 6.98 11.10
N ILE A 82 -36.24 6.35 9.93
CA ILE A 82 -37.38 5.89 9.12
C ILE A 82 -38.22 4.88 9.90
N GLU A 83 -37.58 3.92 10.57
CA GLU A 83 -38.28 2.90 11.35
C GLU A 83 -39.00 3.48 12.58
N LEU A 84 -38.37 4.45 13.26
CA LEU A 84 -39.00 5.19 14.35
C LEU A 84 -40.25 5.95 13.85
N THR A 85 -40.12 6.64 12.72
CA THR A 85 -41.21 7.39 12.10
C THR A 85 -42.38 6.46 11.72
N ARG A 86 -42.07 5.31 11.10
CA ARG A 86 -43.09 4.28 10.78
C ARG A 86 -43.82 3.77 12.00
N ARG A 87 -43.13 3.53 13.11
CA ARG A 87 -43.74 3.13 14.40
C ARG A 87 -44.67 4.21 14.95
N GLN A 88 -44.25 5.48 14.93
CA GLN A 88 -45.08 6.60 15.37
C GLN A 88 -46.35 6.76 14.54
N LEU A 89 -46.24 6.69 13.21
CA LEU A 89 -47.39 6.78 12.30
C LEU A 89 -48.40 5.63 12.51
N ARG A 90 -47.91 4.40 12.72
CA ARG A 90 -48.77 3.24 13.02
C ARG A 90 -49.47 3.36 14.38
N GLY A 91 -48.78 3.90 15.39
CA GLY A 91 -49.36 4.14 16.72
C GLY A 91 -50.37 5.29 16.76
N GLY A 92 -50.20 6.31 15.90
CA GLY A 92 -51.11 7.45 15.79
C GLY A 92 -52.36 7.21 14.93
N ALA A 93 -52.35 6.21 14.04
CA ALA A 93 -53.48 5.88 13.16
C ALA A 93 -54.57 4.99 13.81
N GLY A 94 -54.44 4.71 15.12
CA GLY A 94 -55.37 3.86 15.89
C GLY A 94 -56.07 4.56 17.06
N ALA A 95 -56.00 5.89 17.14
CA ALA A 95 -56.69 6.72 18.14
C ALA A 95 -57.77 7.59 17.49
#